data_AF-A0A950XCU6-F1
#
_entry.id   AF-A0A950XCU6-F1
#
_cell.length_a   1.000
_cell.length_b   1.000
_cell.length_c   1.000
_cell.angle_alpha   90.00
_cell.angle_beta   90.00
_cell.angle_gamma   90.00
#
_symmetry.space_group_name_H-M   'P 1'
#
loop_
_entity.id
_entity.type
_entity.pdbx_description
1 polymer ?
#
loop_
_entity_poly.entity_id
_entity_poly.type
_entity_poly.pdbx_seq_one_letter_code
_entity_poly.pdbx_strand_id
1 'polypeptide(L)'
;MQKSFSDADLLEHIRNLPHARATYKQLIRELRIPGEKRNSLEEALERLAEKGSLIELRSGHYVAPGANPEYVSGRLSVHRDGFGFLIPEQASEGIKGDIFLPPDEASKGMHGDRALAHITRFREDGRADGEIIRILGRAHVTVVGEFRSRKRGNFVAPSDDRIQQWIRIPEGMELPIHNPSVDRVGAEPLPIASAEDLDGMIVNVEVLEFPKGGDEGVGRVIEVLGYPDEFGVDVEIIIRKHHLPHAFPQEALEEAQGIAQEIDGGELGRRRDFRHLDIVTIDGETARDFDDAVWVERTANGRFALQVHIADVSHYVKPGSPIDNEALLRGT
;
A
#
# COMPACT_ATOMS: atom_id res chain seq x y z
N MET A 1 17.55 39.80 -14.19
CA MET A 1 17.55 38.62 -13.31
C MET A 1 16.39 37.72 -13.68
N GLN A 2 16.65 36.58 -14.32
CA GLN A 2 15.62 35.54 -14.51
C GLN A 2 15.31 34.92 -13.14
N LYS A 3 14.08 35.02 -12.65
CA LYS A 3 13.65 34.19 -11.53
C LYS A 3 13.53 32.75 -12.04
N SER A 4 14.40 31.87 -11.54
CA SER A 4 14.09 30.43 -11.50
C SER A 4 13.01 30.26 -10.42
N PHE A 5 11.97 29.48 -10.70
CA PHE A 5 10.94 29.15 -9.72
C PHE A 5 11.06 27.67 -9.40
N SER A 6 11.01 27.31 -8.12
CA SER A 6 10.87 25.92 -7.68
C SER A 6 9.40 25.51 -7.64
N ASP A 7 9.13 24.20 -7.59
CA ASP A 7 7.78 23.65 -7.36
C ASP A 7 7.17 24.22 -6.06
N ALA A 8 7.99 24.43 -5.03
CA ALA A 8 7.56 25.01 -3.74
C ALA A 8 7.17 26.49 -3.89
N ASP A 9 7.99 27.29 -4.57
CA ASP A 9 7.69 28.72 -4.80
C ASP A 9 6.40 28.90 -5.62
N LEU A 10 6.19 28.03 -6.61
CA LEU A 10 5.00 28.06 -7.46
C LEU A 10 3.74 27.72 -6.66
N LEU A 11 3.81 26.68 -5.82
CA LEU A 11 2.71 26.30 -4.94
C LEU A 11 2.38 27.41 -3.92
N GLU A 12 3.40 28.00 -3.30
CA GLU A 12 3.24 29.09 -2.34
C GLU A 12 2.63 30.34 -3.01
N HIS A 13 3.10 30.67 -4.22
CA HIS A 13 2.51 31.77 -5.00
C HIS A 13 1.02 31.55 -5.27
N ILE A 14 0.64 30.33 -5.69
CA ILE A 14 -0.77 30.00 -5.96
C ILE A 14 -1.61 30.05 -4.67
N ARG A 15 -1.10 29.55 -3.54
CA ARG A 15 -1.79 29.62 -2.24
C ARG A 15 -2.06 31.05 -1.78
N ASN A 16 -1.17 31.98 -2.10
CA ASN A 16 -1.30 33.39 -1.74
C ASN A 16 -2.24 34.18 -2.67
N LEU A 17 -2.68 33.61 -3.79
CA LEU A 17 -3.68 34.23 -4.65
C LEU A 17 -5.09 34.12 -4.06
N PRO A 18 -6.02 35.01 -4.45
CA PRO A 18 -7.41 34.93 -4.02
C PRO A 18 -8.02 33.55 -4.32
N HIS A 19 -8.65 32.94 -3.30
CA HIS A 19 -9.21 31.58 -3.35
C HIS A 19 -8.19 30.48 -3.74
N ALA A 20 -6.90 30.75 -3.54
CA ALA A 20 -5.80 29.89 -3.92
C ALA A 20 -5.86 29.37 -5.36
N ARG A 21 -6.37 30.22 -6.27
CA ARG A 21 -6.65 29.87 -7.66
C ARG A 21 -5.78 30.68 -8.60
N ALA A 22 -5.25 30.02 -9.62
CA ALA A 22 -4.47 30.64 -10.68
C ALA A 22 -4.88 30.12 -12.06
N THR A 23 -4.64 30.93 -13.09
CA THR A 23 -4.68 30.45 -14.48
C THR A 23 -3.28 30.40 -15.07
N TYR A 24 -3.04 29.50 -16.02
CA TYR A 24 -1.76 29.40 -16.72
C TYR A 24 -1.32 30.76 -17.29
N LYS A 25 -2.25 31.49 -17.92
CA LYS A 25 -2.01 32.84 -18.46
C LYS A 25 -1.66 33.86 -17.37
N GLN A 26 -2.30 33.77 -16.20
CA GLN A 26 -2.00 34.63 -15.06
C GLN A 26 -0.62 34.35 -14.48
N LEU A 27 -0.25 33.07 -14.32
CA LEU A 27 1.06 32.65 -13.83
C LEU A 27 2.18 33.16 -14.75
N ILE A 28 2.02 33.03 -16.07
CA ILE A 28 2.97 33.60 -17.04
C ILE A 28 3.17 35.11 -16.82
N ARG A 29 2.08 35.85 -16.62
CA ARG A 29 2.10 37.31 -16.48
C ARG A 29 2.73 37.75 -15.16
N GLU A 30 2.34 37.13 -14.05
CA GLU A 30 2.78 37.52 -12.70
C GLU A 30 4.22 37.09 -12.41
N LEU A 31 4.59 35.87 -12.81
CA LEU A 31 5.94 35.34 -12.64
C LEU A 31 6.90 35.84 -13.74
N ARG A 32 6.39 36.59 -14.73
CA ARG A 32 7.12 37.16 -15.86
C ARG A 32 7.94 36.09 -16.60
N ILE A 33 7.29 34.96 -16.89
CA ILE A 33 7.94 33.80 -17.49
C ILE A 33 8.17 34.04 -18.99
N PRO A 34 9.43 34.02 -19.46
CA PRO A 34 9.74 34.18 -20.88
C PRO A 34 9.28 32.95 -21.69
N GLY A 35 9.08 33.12 -22.99
CA GLY A 35 8.55 32.08 -23.88
C GLY A 35 9.29 30.74 -23.79
N GLU A 36 10.61 30.77 -23.66
CA GLU A 36 11.48 29.59 -23.57
C GLU A 36 11.27 28.76 -22.28
N LYS A 37 10.72 29.35 -21.21
CA LYS A 37 10.45 28.68 -19.92
C LYS A 37 8.99 28.30 -19.72
N ARG A 38 8.18 28.34 -20.77
CA ARG A 38 6.76 27.95 -20.70
C ARG A 38 6.60 26.44 -20.50
N ASN A 39 7.40 25.63 -21.18
CA ASN A 39 7.38 24.18 -21.00
C ASN A 39 7.77 23.80 -19.57
N SER A 40 8.81 24.43 -19.01
CA SER A 40 9.21 24.15 -17.62
C SER A 40 8.15 24.53 -16.59
N LEU A 41 7.32 25.54 -16.87
CA LEU A 41 6.16 25.87 -16.01
C LEU A 41 5.08 24.80 -16.13
N GLU A 42 4.79 24.36 -17.34
CA GLU A 42 3.78 23.33 -17.63
C GLU A 42 4.16 22.00 -16.94
N GLU A 43 5.41 21.55 -17.12
CA GLU A 43 5.94 20.37 -16.42
C GLU A 43 5.90 20.53 -14.89
N ALA A 44 6.16 21.72 -14.35
CA ALA A 44 6.07 21.95 -12.90
C ALA A 44 4.62 21.89 -12.39
N LEU A 45 3.68 22.47 -13.14
CA LEU A 45 2.25 22.41 -12.82
C LEU A 45 1.72 20.99 -12.92
N GLU A 46 2.14 20.23 -13.93
CA GLU A 46 1.82 18.80 -14.08
C GLU A 46 2.35 17.99 -12.91
N ARG A 47 3.64 18.10 -12.57
CA ARG A 47 4.23 17.41 -11.41
C ARG A 47 3.51 17.76 -10.10
N LEU A 48 3.17 19.02 -9.88
CA LEU A 48 2.43 19.45 -8.69
C LEU A 48 1.00 18.91 -8.71
N ALA A 49 0.37 18.79 -9.88
CA ALA A 49 -0.95 18.22 -10.05
C ALA A 49 -0.97 16.70 -9.85
N GLU A 50 0.05 15.99 -10.29
CA GLU A 50 0.26 14.56 -10.04
C GLU A 50 0.48 14.30 -8.55
N LYS A 51 1.29 15.12 -7.89
CA LYS A 51 1.46 15.08 -6.43
C LYS A 51 0.19 15.48 -5.65
N GLY A 52 -0.84 15.98 -6.33
CA GLY A 52 -2.06 16.50 -5.71
C GLY A 52 -1.85 17.77 -4.88
N SER A 53 -0.68 18.42 -5.01
CA SER A 53 -0.40 19.72 -4.40
C SER A 53 -1.09 20.86 -5.13
N LEU A 54 -1.40 20.65 -6.41
CA LEU A 54 -2.28 21.50 -7.20
C LEU A 54 -3.40 20.66 -7.83
N ILE A 55 -4.49 21.31 -8.15
CA ILE A 55 -5.68 20.74 -8.78
C ILE A 55 -5.90 21.50 -10.06
N GLU A 56 -5.81 20.83 -11.20
CA GLU A 56 -6.29 21.41 -12.44
C GLU A 56 -7.80 21.14 -12.58
N LEU A 57 -8.62 22.16 -12.35
CA LEU A 57 -10.08 22.04 -12.44
C LEU A 57 -10.56 21.88 -13.89
N ARG A 58 -9.87 22.56 -14.80
CA ARG A 58 -10.05 22.52 -16.26
C ARG A 58 -8.77 23.04 -16.89
N SER A 59 -8.56 22.75 -18.18
CA SER A 59 -7.35 23.13 -18.91
C SER A 59 -6.87 24.56 -18.58
N GLY A 60 -5.70 24.65 -17.95
CA GLY A 60 -5.02 25.89 -17.55
C GLY A 60 -5.59 26.60 -16.31
N HIS A 61 -6.41 25.94 -15.48
CA HIS A 61 -6.96 26.49 -14.24
C HIS A 61 -6.56 25.65 -13.03
N TYR A 62 -5.72 26.20 -12.17
CA TYR A 62 -5.14 25.51 -11.02
C TYR A 62 -5.67 26.05 -9.69
N VAL A 63 -5.86 25.15 -8.72
CA VAL A 63 -6.22 25.47 -7.33
C VAL A 63 -5.30 24.71 -6.39
N ALA A 64 -4.80 25.35 -5.34
CA ALA A 64 -4.12 24.63 -4.27
C ALA A 64 -5.16 24.07 -3.26
N PRO A 65 -5.25 22.75 -3.03
CA PRO A 65 -6.13 22.16 -2.02
C PRO A 65 -5.82 22.70 -0.61
N GLY A 66 -6.84 22.78 0.23
CA GLY A 66 -6.73 23.24 1.62
C GLY A 66 -6.76 24.76 1.83
N ALA A 67 -6.46 25.55 0.80
CA ALA A 67 -6.60 27.02 0.85
C ALA A 67 -7.90 27.53 0.23
N ASN A 68 -8.57 26.71 -0.59
CA ASN A 68 -9.98 26.90 -0.92
C ASN A 68 -10.81 25.89 -0.10
N PRO A 69 -11.75 26.35 0.76
CA PRO A 69 -12.53 25.46 1.61
C PRO A 69 -13.40 24.48 0.83
N GLU A 70 -13.71 24.75 -0.45
CA GLU A 70 -14.53 23.88 -1.28
C GLU A 70 -13.79 22.63 -1.79
N TYR A 71 -12.46 22.58 -1.72
CA TYR A 71 -11.65 21.48 -2.27
C TYR A 71 -10.74 20.86 -1.21
N VAL A 72 -10.91 19.55 -1.00
CA VAL A 72 -10.20 18.81 0.04
C VAL A 72 -9.57 17.54 -0.54
N SER A 73 -8.28 17.36 -0.27
CA SER A 73 -7.58 16.09 -0.52
C SER A 73 -7.57 15.25 0.76
N GLY A 74 -7.72 13.95 0.59
CA GLY A 74 -7.82 13.03 1.72
C GLY A 74 -7.70 11.57 1.34
N ARG A 75 -7.73 10.72 2.37
CA ARG A 75 -7.80 9.27 2.23
C ARG A 75 -9.26 8.81 2.20
N LEU A 76 -9.60 7.99 1.21
CA LEU A 76 -10.92 7.41 1.07
C LEU A 76 -11.10 6.23 2.03
N SER A 77 -12.17 6.27 2.81
CA SER A 77 -12.60 5.21 3.71
C SER A 77 -13.98 4.72 3.27
N VAL A 78 -13.99 3.66 2.46
CA VAL A 78 -15.24 3.04 1.97
C VAL A 78 -15.85 2.12 3.03
N HIS A 79 -17.16 2.19 3.19
CA HIS A 79 -17.96 1.33 4.06
C HIS A 79 -18.61 0.20 3.23
N ARG A 80 -18.88 -0.95 3.87
CA ARG A 80 -19.51 -2.13 3.24
C ARG A 80 -20.89 -1.86 2.62
N ASP A 81 -21.60 -0.86 3.13
CA ASP A 81 -22.92 -0.45 2.61
C ASP A 81 -22.80 0.44 1.34
N GLY A 82 -21.59 0.69 0.85
CA GLY A 82 -21.31 1.38 -0.42
C GLY A 82 -21.02 2.87 -0.28
N PHE A 83 -21.45 3.53 0.80
CA PHE A 83 -21.04 4.91 1.08
C PHE A 83 -19.59 4.98 1.56
N GLY A 84 -19.01 6.18 1.60
CA GLY A 84 -17.66 6.37 2.08
C GLY A 84 -17.45 7.68 2.81
N PHE A 85 -16.24 7.87 3.31
CA PHE A 85 -15.77 9.11 3.87
C PHE A 85 -14.43 9.49 3.27
N LEU A 86 -14.21 10.78 3.01
CA LEU A 86 -12.89 11.30 2.75
C LEU A 86 -12.32 11.87 4.05
N ILE A 87 -11.24 11.27 4.55
CA ILE A 87 -10.50 11.71 5.73
C ILE A 87 -9.50 12.77 5.27
N PRO A 88 -9.67 14.06 5.60
CA PRO A 88 -8.82 15.13 5.12
C PRO A 88 -7.37 14.97 5.60
N GLU A 89 -6.40 15.25 4.72
CA GLU A 89 -4.98 15.28 5.10
C GLU A 89 -4.59 16.52 5.91
N GLN A 90 -5.34 17.60 5.70
CA GLN A 90 -5.15 18.88 6.36
C GLN A 90 -6.50 19.36 6.88
N ALA A 91 -6.48 20.02 8.04
CA ALA A 91 -7.67 20.66 8.56
C ALA A 91 -8.15 21.72 7.57
N SER A 92 -9.43 21.65 7.19
CA SER A 92 -10.07 22.66 6.34
C SER A 92 -10.94 23.57 7.21
N GLU A 93 -10.89 24.87 6.98
CA GLU A 93 -11.73 25.83 7.70
C GLU A 93 -13.22 25.54 7.46
N GLY A 94 -13.99 25.39 8.55
CA GLY A 94 -15.43 25.14 8.48
C GLY A 94 -15.85 23.67 8.46
N ILE A 95 -14.90 22.71 8.41
CA ILE A 95 -15.19 21.27 8.48
C ILE A 95 -14.63 20.70 9.78
N LYS A 96 -15.45 19.92 10.48
CA LYS A 96 -15.04 19.15 11.64
C LYS A 96 -15.15 17.67 11.32
N GLY A 97 -14.01 17.05 11.03
CA GLY A 97 -13.92 15.61 10.75
C GLY A 97 -14.00 15.28 9.26
N ASP A 98 -14.59 14.13 8.97
CA ASP A 98 -14.55 13.53 7.63
C ASP A 98 -15.69 14.02 6.73
N ILE A 99 -15.43 14.00 5.43
CA ILE A 99 -16.40 14.39 4.40
C ILE A 99 -17.18 13.15 3.99
N PHE A 100 -18.49 13.18 4.14
CA PHE A 100 -19.36 12.09 3.70
C PHE A 100 -19.43 12.04 2.17
N LEU A 101 -19.28 10.84 1.61
CA LEU A 101 -19.40 10.55 0.20
C LEU A 101 -20.58 9.58 -0.01
N PRO A 102 -21.60 9.95 -0.80
CA PRO A 102 -22.69 9.03 -1.13
C PRO A 102 -22.17 7.83 -1.96
N PRO A 103 -22.95 6.74 -2.08
CA PRO A 103 -22.51 5.53 -2.78
C PRO A 103 -21.97 5.74 -4.20
N ASP A 104 -22.65 6.57 -4.99
CA ASP A 104 -22.22 6.88 -6.37
C ASP A 104 -20.84 7.54 -6.41
N GLU A 105 -20.50 8.34 -5.40
CA GLU A 105 -19.23 9.04 -5.29
C GLU A 105 -18.14 8.14 -4.69
N ALA A 106 -18.45 7.38 -3.65
CA ALA A 106 -17.53 6.44 -3.03
C ALA A 106 -17.12 5.33 -4.01
N SER A 107 -18.00 4.91 -4.92
CA SER A 107 -17.73 3.89 -5.94
C SER A 107 -16.67 4.28 -6.98
N LYS A 108 -16.26 5.55 -7.04
CA LYS A 108 -15.20 6.04 -7.95
C LYS A 108 -13.79 5.68 -7.48
N GLY A 109 -13.63 5.29 -6.22
CA GLY A 109 -12.36 4.96 -5.59
C GLY A 109 -12.46 3.67 -4.77
N MET A 110 -11.30 3.13 -4.41
CA MET A 110 -11.19 2.00 -3.49
C MET A 110 -10.82 2.47 -2.09
N HIS A 111 -11.10 1.62 -1.09
CA HIS A 111 -10.68 1.90 0.27
C HIS A 111 -9.15 2.13 0.34
N GLY A 112 -8.75 3.18 1.05
CA GLY A 112 -7.36 3.60 1.17
C GLY A 112 -6.91 4.59 0.10
N ASP A 113 -7.61 4.70 -1.04
CA ASP A 113 -7.20 5.61 -2.12
C ASP A 113 -7.07 7.05 -1.65
N ARG A 114 -6.07 7.75 -2.18
CA ARG A 114 -5.96 9.19 -2.01
C ARG A 114 -6.81 9.85 -3.07
N ALA A 115 -7.77 10.67 -2.65
CA ALA A 115 -8.72 11.30 -3.54
C ALA A 115 -8.84 12.80 -3.27
N LEU A 116 -9.31 13.51 -4.29
CA LEU A 116 -9.71 14.89 -4.22
C LEU A 116 -11.23 14.97 -4.31
N ALA A 117 -11.85 15.62 -3.33
CA ALA A 117 -13.27 15.90 -3.31
C ALA A 117 -13.57 17.40 -3.41
N HIS A 118 -14.70 17.70 -4.06
CA HIS A 118 -15.38 18.99 -3.99
C HIS A 118 -16.49 18.89 -2.94
N ILE A 119 -16.61 19.89 -2.08
CA ILE A 119 -17.66 19.94 -1.07
C ILE A 119 -18.92 20.50 -1.70
N THR A 120 -19.96 19.67 -1.75
CA THR A 120 -21.26 20.05 -2.31
C THR A 120 -22.14 20.71 -1.28
N ARG A 121 -21.98 20.36 0.01
CA ARG A 121 -22.79 20.91 1.10
C ARG A 121 -22.03 20.96 2.42
N PHE A 122 -22.03 22.13 3.04
CA PHE A 122 -21.66 22.31 4.44
C PHE A 122 -22.90 22.13 5.33
N ARG A 123 -22.78 21.35 6.41
CA ARG A 123 -23.82 21.17 7.42
C ARG A 123 -23.53 22.03 8.65
N GLU A 124 -24.57 22.45 9.35
CA GLU A 124 -24.47 23.35 10.52
C GLU A 124 -23.68 22.75 11.69
N ASP A 125 -23.58 21.42 11.75
CA ASP A 125 -22.84 20.67 12.77
C ASP A 125 -21.35 20.48 12.45
N GLY A 126 -20.87 21.03 11.32
CA GLY A 126 -19.48 20.91 10.86
C GLY A 126 -19.22 19.68 10.00
N ARG A 127 -20.22 18.83 9.75
CA ARG A 127 -20.09 17.77 8.73
C ARG A 127 -20.19 18.36 7.33
N ALA A 128 -19.63 17.66 6.36
CA ALA A 128 -19.69 18.05 4.96
C ALA A 128 -20.06 16.86 4.08
N ASP A 129 -20.80 17.13 3.01
CA ASP A 129 -21.06 16.18 1.93
C ASP A 129 -20.19 16.58 0.74
N GLY A 130 -19.60 15.60 0.07
CA GLY A 130 -18.70 15.86 -1.05
C GLY A 130 -18.91 14.91 -2.22
N GLU A 131 -18.28 15.27 -3.33
CA GLU A 131 -18.19 14.47 -4.55
C GLU A 131 -16.72 14.29 -4.93
N ILE A 132 -16.33 13.09 -5.35
CA ILE A 132 -14.97 12.82 -5.82
C ILE A 132 -14.81 13.43 -7.22
N ILE A 133 -13.84 14.33 -7.33
CA ILE A 133 -13.43 14.91 -8.61
C ILE A 133 -12.44 13.98 -9.31
N ARG A 134 -11.44 13.50 -8.55
CA ARG A 134 -10.32 12.73 -9.09
C ARG A 134 -9.64 11.90 -8.00
N ILE A 135 -9.19 10.71 -8.37
CA ILE A 135 -8.29 9.89 -7.56
C ILE A 135 -6.85 10.38 -7.79
N LEU A 136 -6.18 10.82 -6.71
CA LEU A 136 -4.81 11.35 -6.72
C LEU A 136 -3.76 10.23 -6.62
N GLY A 137 -4.10 9.11 -6.00
CA GLY A 137 -3.22 7.95 -5.90
C GLY A 137 -3.99 6.73 -5.44
N ARG A 138 -3.74 5.58 -6.08
CA ARG A 138 -4.34 4.30 -5.68
C ARG A 138 -3.55 3.75 -4.50
N ALA A 139 -4.23 3.32 -3.44
CA ALA A 139 -3.56 2.66 -2.32
C ALA A 139 -3.18 1.23 -2.67
N HIS A 140 -4.07 0.55 -3.38
CA HIS A 140 -3.93 -0.84 -3.73
C HIS A 140 -4.37 -1.06 -5.18
N VAL A 141 -3.61 -1.89 -5.89
CA VAL A 141 -3.90 -2.27 -7.29
C VAL A 141 -4.29 -3.73 -7.43
N THR A 142 -4.34 -4.46 -6.32
CA THR A 142 -4.71 -5.88 -6.32
C THR A 142 -5.98 -6.12 -5.51
N VAL A 143 -6.73 -7.15 -5.87
CA VAL A 143 -7.92 -7.59 -5.16
C VAL A 143 -7.89 -9.11 -5.07
N VAL A 144 -8.07 -9.64 -3.86
CA VAL A 144 -8.30 -11.07 -3.65
C VAL A 144 -9.79 -11.36 -3.73
N GLY A 145 -10.15 -12.46 -4.38
CA GLY A 145 -11.54 -12.84 -4.57
C GLY A 145 -11.72 -14.23 -5.12
N GLU A 146 -12.97 -14.66 -5.20
CA GLU A 146 -13.34 -15.94 -5.79
C GLU A 146 -13.55 -15.79 -7.30
N PHE A 147 -12.86 -16.60 -8.09
CA PHE A 147 -13.02 -16.64 -9.53
C PHE A 147 -14.32 -17.37 -9.90
N ARG A 148 -15.06 -16.79 -10.85
CA ARG A 148 -16.34 -17.28 -11.34
C ARG A 148 -16.34 -17.30 -12.86
N SER A 149 -16.35 -18.50 -13.43
CA SER A 149 -16.52 -18.69 -14.87
C SER A 149 -18.02 -18.78 -15.20
N ARG A 150 -18.51 -17.89 -16.07
CA ARG A 150 -19.92 -17.85 -16.48
C ARG A 150 -20.02 -17.75 -18.00
N LYS A 151 -21.20 -18.12 -18.54
CA LYS A 151 -21.49 -17.99 -19.99
C LYS A 151 -21.29 -16.57 -20.56
N ARG A 152 -21.32 -15.53 -19.71
CA ARG A 152 -21.17 -14.13 -20.10
C ARG A 152 -19.74 -13.59 -19.90
N GLY A 153 -18.80 -14.42 -19.48
CA GLY A 153 -17.42 -14.05 -19.21
C GLY A 153 -16.93 -14.54 -17.85
N ASN A 154 -15.66 -14.26 -17.59
CA ASN A 154 -14.96 -14.60 -16.36
C ASN A 154 -14.93 -13.39 -15.42
N PHE A 155 -15.16 -13.63 -14.14
CA PHE A 155 -15.23 -12.58 -13.13
C PHE A 155 -14.55 -13.00 -11.84
N VAL A 156 -14.11 -12.03 -11.06
CA VAL A 156 -13.67 -12.24 -9.68
C VAL A 156 -14.59 -11.47 -8.74
N ALA A 157 -15.19 -12.21 -7.81
CA ALA A 157 -16.00 -11.66 -6.74
C ALA A 157 -15.08 -11.31 -5.56
N PRO A 158 -14.89 -10.02 -5.21
CA PRO A 158 -13.96 -9.62 -4.16
C PRO A 158 -14.28 -10.25 -2.80
N SER A 159 -13.26 -10.66 -2.05
CA SER A 159 -13.41 -11.13 -0.65
C SER A 159 -13.56 -9.97 0.35
N ASP A 160 -13.42 -8.73 -0.10
CA ASP A 160 -13.68 -7.53 0.69
C ASP A 160 -15.05 -6.94 0.34
N ASP A 161 -15.98 -7.02 1.28
CA ASP A 161 -17.36 -6.51 1.14
C ASP A 161 -17.43 -4.99 0.87
N ARG A 162 -16.34 -4.25 1.09
CA ARG A 162 -16.24 -2.83 0.72
C ARG A 162 -16.12 -2.64 -0.80
N ILE A 163 -15.73 -3.66 -1.54
CA ILE A 163 -15.64 -3.67 -3.00
C ILE A 163 -16.88 -4.41 -3.55
N GLN A 164 -17.92 -3.64 -3.87
CA GLN A 164 -19.19 -4.22 -4.30
C GLN A 164 -19.21 -4.69 -5.76
N GLN A 165 -18.34 -4.10 -6.59
CA GLN A 165 -18.27 -4.42 -8.02
C GLN A 165 -17.37 -5.62 -8.25
N TRP A 166 -17.85 -6.52 -9.10
CA TRP A 166 -17.05 -7.64 -9.58
C TRP A 166 -16.00 -7.15 -10.57
N ILE A 167 -14.88 -7.86 -10.62
CA ILE A 167 -13.79 -7.55 -11.54
C ILE A 167 -13.91 -8.50 -12.71
N ARG A 168 -14.19 -7.96 -13.89
CA ARG A 168 -14.23 -8.73 -15.14
C ARG A 168 -12.80 -9.08 -15.56
N ILE A 169 -12.60 -10.34 -15.90
CA ILE A 169 -11.32 -10.86 -16.40
C ILE A 169 -11.47 -11.13 -17.90
N PRO A 170 -10.80 -10.36 -18.78
CA PRO A 170 -10.83 -10.58 -20.22
C PRO A 170 -10.16 -11.90 -20.62
N GLU A 171 -10.51 -12.37 -21.81
CA GLU A 171 -9.86 -13.53 -22.43
C GLU A 171 -8.35 -13.31 -22.60
N GLY A 172 -7.55 -14.29 -22.21
CA GLY A 172 -6.09 -14.23 -22.20
C GLY A 172 -5.48 -13.61 -20.94
N MET A 173 -6.30 -13.26 -19.94
CA MET A 173 -5.87 -12.69 -18.66
C MET A 173 -6.29 -13.55 -17.45
N GLU A 174 -6.86 -14.73 -17.68
CA GLU A 174 -7.36 -15.63 -16.63
C GLU A 174 -6.26 -16.45 -15.98
N LEU A 175 -5.23 -16.81 -16.74
CA LEU A 175 -4.13 -17.62 -16.23
C LEU A 175 -2.97 -16.71 -15.82
N PRO A 176 -2.42 -16.88 -14.62
CA PRO A 176 -1.27 -16.09 -14.20
C PRO A 176 -0.06 -16.42 -15.09
N ILE A 177 0.76 -15.40 -15.37
CA ILE A 177 1.99 -15.55 -16.18
C ILE A 177 3.00 -16.48 -15.48
N HIS A 178 2.93 -16.57 -14.14
CA HIS A 178 3.75 -17.45 -13.30
C HIS A 178 2.82 -18.34 -12.45
N ASN A 179 3.07 -19.65 -12.44
CA ASN A 179 2.29 -20.64 -11.67
C ASN A 179 2.96 -20.89 -10.29
N PRO A 180 2.17 -21.37 -9.29
CA PRO A 180 1.75 -20.64 -8.11
C PRO A 180 2.89 -20.30 -7.13
N SER A 181 2.61 -19.31 -6.28
CA SER A 181 3.35 -18.92 -5.08
C SER A 181 3.74 -20.14 -4.24
N VAL A 182 5.04 -20.21 -3.95
CA VAL A 182 5.70 -21.28 -3.19
C VAL A 182 5.39 -21.19 -1.68
N ASP A 183 4.54 -20.24 -1.27
CA ASP A 183 4.27 -19.95 0.14
C ASP A 183 3.33 -20.97 0.79
N ARG A 184 2.68 -21.85 0.00
CA ARG A 184 1.92 -22.98 0.52
C ARG A 184 2.84 -24.12 0.90
N VAL A 185 3.23 -24.18 2.17
CA VAL A 185 3.93 -25.35 2.73
C VAL A 185 3.04 -26.59 2.59
N GLY A 186 3.37 -27.48 1.64
CA GLY A 186 2.79 -28.83 1.55
C GLY A 186 1.57 -28.99 0.64
N ALA A 187 1.18 -28.00 -0.17
CA ALA A 187 0.11 -28.16 -1.16
C ALA A 187 0.67 -28.62 -2.52
N GLU A 188 0.10 -29.66 -3.12
CA GLU A 188 0.44 -30.02 -4.50
C GLU A 188 -0.04 -28.92 -5.46
N PRO A 189 0.74 -28.55 -6.50
CA PRO A 189 0.30 -27.59 -7.50
C PRO A 189 -0.98 -28.08 -8.19
N LEU A 190 -2.03 -27.24 -8.16
CA LEU A 190 -3.27 -27.54 -8.86
C LEU A 190 -3.03 -27.49 -10.38
N PRO A 191 -3.41 -28.51 -11.15
CA PRO A 191 -3.29 -28.49 -12.60
C PRO A 191 -4.36 -27.55 -13.19
N ILE A 192 -3.96 -26.33 -13.50
CA ILE A 192 -4.83 -25.32 -14.12
C ILE A 192 -4.49 -25.27 -15.61
N ALA A 193 -5.41 -25.76 -16.45
CA ALA A 193 -5.24 -25.79 -17.90
C ALA A 193 -6.10 -24.73 -18.62
N SER A 194 -7.17 -24.28 -17.98
CA SER A 194 -8.19 -23.41 -18.55
C SER A 194 -8.80 -22.48 -17.50
N ALA A 195 -9.54 -21.46 -17.95
CA ALA A 195 -10.26 -20.56 -17.06
C ALA A 195 -11.39 -21.28 -16.30
N GLU A 196 -11.95 -22.33 -16.88
CA GLU A 196 -12.99 -23.15 -16.26
C GLU A 196 -12.45 -23.89 -15.03
N ASP A 197 -11.17 -24.29 -15.03
CA ASP A 197 -10.54 -24.95 -13.88
C ASP A 197 -10.40 -24.02 -12.67
N LEU A 198 -10.46 -22.70 -12.89
CA LEU A 198 -10.40 -21.71 -11.81
C LEU A 198 -11.76 -21.45 -11.15
N ASP A 199 -12.86 -21.97 -11.68
CA ASP A 199 -14.19 -21.67 -11.14
C ASP A 199 -14.31 -22.13 -9.68
N GLY A 200 -14.63 -21.18 -8.79
CA GLY A 200 -14.70 -21.40 -7.35
C GLY A 200 -13.37 -21.34 -6.61
N MET A 201 -12.24 -21.17 -7.30
CA MET A 201 -10.94 -20.94 -6.65
C MET A 201 -10.79 -19.50 -6.19
N ILE A 202 -10.00 -19.29 -5.15
CA ILE A 202 -9.54 -17.99 -4.71
C ILE A 202 -8.33 -17.57 -5.54
N VAL A 203 -8.39 -16.35 -6.07
CA VAL A 203 -7.35 -15.76 -6.90
C VAL A 203 -7.03 -14.35 -6.42
N ASN A 204 -5.79 -13.92 -6.68
CA ASN A 204 -5.40 -12.53 -6.58
C ASN A 204 -5.39 -11.93 -7.99
N VAL A 205 -6.05 -10.79 -8.16
CA VAL A 205 -6.11 -10.08 -9.44
C VAL A 205 -5.48 -8.71 -9.34
N GLU A 206 -4.78 -8.29 -10.39
CA GLU A 206 -4.39 -6.90 -10.59
C GLU A 206 -5.51 -6.16 -11.32
N VAL A 207 -5.93 -5.03 -10.78
CA VAL A 207 -6.96 -4.15 -11.36
C VAL A 207 -6.29 -3.25 -12.40
N LEU A 208 -6.61 -3.48 -13.68
CA LEU A 208 -6.11 -2.71 -14.81
C LEU A 208 -7.00 -1.49 -15.07
N GLU A 209 -8.31 -1.67 -14.98
CA GLU A 209 -9.29 -0.59 -15.05
C GLU A 209 -10.15 -0.62 -13.78
N PHE A 210 -10.04 0.44 -12.99
CA PHE A 210 -10.84 0.56 -11.78
C PHE A 210 -12.30 0.82 -12.15
N PRO A 211 -13.25 0.28 -11.37
CA PRO A 211 -14.66 0.57 -11.56
C PRO A 211 -14.95 2.07 -11.59
N LYS A 212 -15.88 2.49 -12.46
CA LYS A 212 -16.33 3.89 -12.56
C LYS A 212 -17.84 3.92 -12.74
N GLY A 213 -18.54 4.69 -11.91
CA GLY A 213 -19.95 5.03 -12.17
C GLY A 213 -20.89 3.83 -12.32
N GLY A 214 -20.63 2.74 -11.57
CA GLY A 214 -21.43 1.51 -11.64
C GLY A 214 -20.92 0.44 -12.61
N ASP A 215 -19.96 0.76 -13.48
CA ASP A 215 -19.33 -0.22 -14.37
C ASP A 215 -18.44 -1.21 -13.60
N GLU A 216 -18.27 -2.40 -14.15
CA GLU A 216 -17.36 -3.44 -13.64
C GLU A 216 -15.90 -3.02 -13.83
N GLY A 217 -15.05 -3.34 -12.85
CA GLY A 217 -13.60 -3.19 -13.03
C GLY A 217 -13.07 -4.22 -14.04
N VAL A 218 -11.93 -3.95 -14.65
CA VAL A 218 -11.21 -4.91 -15.50
C VAL A 218 -9.90 -5.28 -14.82
N GLY A 219 -9.59 -6.56 -14.77
CA GLY A 219 -8.36 -7.05 -14.16
C GLY A 219 -7.76 -8.24 -14.87
N ARG A 220 -6.60 -8.67 -14.36
CA ARG A 220 -5.92 -9.90 -14.75
C ARG A 220 -5.57 -10.73 -13.52
N VAL A 221 -5.66 -12.05 -13.64
CA VAL A 221 -5.20 -12.96 -12.58
C VAL A 221 -3.69 -12.92 -12.54
N ILE A 222 -3.15 -12.65 -11.35
CA ILE A 222 -1.70 -12.64 -11.11
C ILE A 222 -1.26 -13.83 -10.25
N GLU A 223 -2.20 -14.46 -9.55
CA GLU A 223 -1.91 -15.54 -8.61
C GLU A 223 -3.16 -16.38 -8.34
N VAL A 224 -2.98 -17.69 -8.15
CA VAL A 224 -4.04 -18.62 -7.77
C VAL A 224 -3.72 -19.17 -6.39
N LEU A 225 -4.61 -18.91 -5.43
CA LEU A 225 -4.42 -19.28 -4.03
C LEU A 225 -5.01 -20.63 -3.69
N GLY A 226 -5.86 -21.22 -4.54
CA GLY A 226 -6.48 -22.53 -4.34
C GLY A 226 -7.96 -22.46 -3.93
N TYR A 227 -8.53 -23.58 -3.49
CA TYR A 227 -9.95 -23.62 -3.12
C TYR A 227 -10.20 -23.00 -1.74
N PRO A 228 -11.37 -22.34 -1.50
CA PRO A 228 -11.66 -21.65 -0.24
C PRO A 228 -11.57 -22.53 1.03
N ASP A 229 -11.75 -23.85 0.91
CA ASP A 229 -11.75 -24.82 1.99
C ASP A 229 -10.38 -25.52 2.20
N GLU A 230 -9.39 -25.23 1.36
CA GLU A 230 -8.04 -25.73 1.55
C GLU A 230 -7.33 -25.06 2.73
N PHE A 231 -6.47 -25.82 3.41
CA PHE A 231 -5.72 -25.33 4.55
C PHE A 231 -4.81 -24.14 4.17
N GLY A 232 -4.92 -23.04 4.93
CA GLY A 232 -4.10 -21.84 4.78
C GLY A 232 -4.62 -20.81 3.79
N VAL A 233 -5.67 -21.10 2.98
CA VAL A 233 -6.23 -20.12 2.02
C VAL A 233 -6.87 -18.96 2.74
N ASP A 234 -7.53 -19.24 3.86
CA ASP A 234 -8.13 -18.25 4.74
C ASP A 234 -7.09 -17.23 5.21
N VAL A 235 -5.91 -17.70 5.60
CA VAL A 235 -4.76 -16.85 5.96
C VAL A 235 -4.30 -16.03 4.75
N GLU A 236 -4.13 -16.65 3.58
CA GLU A 236 -3.70 -15.97 2.36
C GLU A 236 -4.69 -14.88 1.89
N ILE A 237 -6.00 -15.12 2.05
CA ILE A 237 -7.06 -14.14 1.79
C ILE A 237 -6.87 -12.93 2.72
N ILE A 238 -6.68 -13.15 4.02
CA ILE A 238 -6.52 -12.08 5.00
C ILE A 238 -5.26 -11.25 4.70
N ILE A 239 -4.13 -11.92 4.41
CA ILE A 239 -2.87 -11.27 4.03
C ILE A 239 -3.09 -10.31 2.85
N ARG A 240 -3.73 -10.77 1.77
CA ARG A 240 -3.94 -9.95 0.56
C ARG A 240 -5.04 -8.91 0.74
N LYS A 241 -6.12 -9.23 1.44
CA LYS A 241 -7.23 -8.30 1.75
C LYS A 241 -6.76 -7.10 2.57
N HIS A 242 -5.81 -7.31 3.48
CA HIS A 242 -5.21 -6.25 4.28
C HIS A 242 -3.91 -5.70 3.67
N HIS A 243 -3.52 -6.18 2.49
CA HIS A 243 -2.29 -5.79 1.80
C HIS A 243 -1.05 -5.86 2.70
N LEU A 244 -0.98 -6.92 3.52
CA LEU A 244 0.17 -7.17 4.38
C LEU A 244 1.37 -7.55 3.51
N PRO A 245 2.57 -7.00 3.77
CA PRO A 245 3.78 -7.41 3.08
C PRO A 245 4.03 -8.91 3.29
N HIS A 246 3.98 -9.70 2.21
CA HIS A 246 4.14 -11.16 2.25
C HIS A 246 5.32 -11.63 1.41
N ALA A 247 5.55 -11.06 0.23
CA ALA A 247 6.72 -11.36 -0.59
C ALA A 247 7.92 -10.50 -0.17
N PHE A 248 9.11 -11.09 -0.05
CA PHE A 248 10.36 -10.35 0.15
C PHE A 248 10.93 -9.85 -1.19
N PRO A 249 11.50 -8.64 -1.26
CA PRO A 249 12.15 -8.17 -2.46
C PRO A 249 13.39 -9.01 -2.78
N GLN A 250 13.71 -9.13 -4.07
CA GLN A 250 14.84 -9.91 -4.56
C GLN A 250 16.17 -9.54 -3.89
N GLU A 251 16.41 -8.24 -3.66
CA GLU A 251 17.62 -7.74 -3.00
C GLU A 251 17.76 -8.27 -1.56
N ALA A 252 16.66 -8.38 -0.81
CA ALA A 252 16.68 -8.94 0.55
C ALA A 252 16.89 -10.46 0.53
N LEU A 253 16.32 -11.16 -0.45
CA LEU A 253 16.54 -12.60 -0.63
C LEU A 253 18.00 -12.91 -1.00
N GLU A 254 18.59 -12.12 -1.90
CA GLU A 254 19.99 -12.25 -2.30
C GLU A 254 20.94 -11.95 -1.14
N GLU A 255 20.66 -10.91 -0.35
CA GLU A 255 21.40 -10.64 0.89
C GLU A 255 21.33 -11.84 1.84
N ALA A 256 20.14 -12.39 2.08
CA ALA A 256 19.94 -13.52 2.98
C ALA A 256 20.69 -14.78 2.51
N GLN A 257 20.67 -15.07 1.22
CA GLN A 257 21.40 -16.21 0.62
C GLN A 257 22.91 -16.01 0.65
N GLY A 258 23.38 -14.76 0.64
CA GLY A 258 24.80 -14.41 0.71
C GLY A 258 25.40 -14.52 2.11
N ILE A 259 24.58 -14.66 3.17
CA ILE A 259 25.06 -14.77 4.55
C ILE A 259 25.82 -16.10 4.73
N ALA A 260 27.05 -16.00 5.23
CA ALA A 260 27.86 -17.16 5.56
C ALA A 260 27.23 -17.97 6.71
N GLN A 261 27.09 -19.27 6.52
CA GLN A 261 26.55 -20.16 7.57
C GLN A 261 27.56 -20.46 8.68
N GLU A 262 28.85 -20.29 8.41
CA GLU A 262 29.92 -20.46 9.39
C GLU A 262 30.50 -19.10 9.79
N ILE A 263 30.62 -18.87 11.10
CA ILE A 263 31.25 -17.67 11.65
C ILE A 263 32.76 -17.78 11.48
N ASP A 264 33.39 -16.75 10.94
CA ASP A 264 34.84 -16.75 10.73
C ASP A 264 35.63 -16.78 12.04
N GLY A 265 36.86 -17.30 11.99
CA GLY A 265 37.71 -17.45 13.17
C GLY A 265 38.12 -16.12 13.84
N GLY A 266 38.15 -15.02 13.09
CA GLY A 266 38.43 -13.69 13.62
C GLY A 266 37.28 -13.17 14.47
N GLU A 267 36.04 -13.34 14.01
CA GLU A 267 34.85 -12.99 14.77
C GLU A 267 34.67 -13.90 15.99
N LEU A 268 34.90 -15.22 15.86
CA LEU A 268 34.90 -16.14 16.99
C LEU A 268 35.91 -15.73 18.07
N GLY A 269 37.10 -15.28 17.66
CA GLY A 269 38.15 -14.82 18.59
C GLY A 269 37.80 -13.54 19.36
N ARG A 270 36.85 -12.75 18.88
CA ARG A 270 36.34 -11.56 19.57
C ARG A 270 35.25 -11.87 20.60
N ARG A 271 34.63 -13.05 20.50
CA ARG A 271 33.50 -13.47 21.34
C ARG A 271 33.99 -14.37 22.49
N ARG A 272 33.23 -14.38 23.58
CA ARG A 272 33.48 -15.30 24.69
C ARG A 272 32.83 -16.64 24.39
N ASP A 273 33.60 -17.72 24.50
CA ASP A 273 33.13 -19.08 24.23
C ASP A 273 32.43 -19.69 25.46
N PHE A 274 31.16 -20.07 25.28
CA PHE A 274 30.31 -20.70 26.30
C PHE A 274 29.85 -22.11 25.91
N ARG A 275 30.41 -22.73 24.87
CA ARG A 275 30.00 -24.07 24.38
C ARG A 275 30.15 -25.21 25.40
N HIS A 276 30.81 -24.96 26.52
CA HIS A 276 30.98 -25.91 27.63
C HIS A 276 29.86 -25.85 28.68
N LEU A 277 28.91 -24.91 28.55
CA LEU A 277 27.77 -24.77 29.46
C LEU A 277 26.54 -25.48 28.87
N ASP A 278 25.76 -26.11 29.74
CA ASP A 278 24.48 -26.74 29.39
C ASP A 278 23.38 -25.67 29.27
N ILE A 279 23.42 -24.91 28.18
CA ILE A 279 22.45 -23.85 27.86
C ILE A 279 21.22 -24.50 27.20
N VAL A 280 20.01 -24.09 27.60
CA VAL A 280 18.75 -24.63 27.08
C VAL A 280 17.84 -23.52 26.54
N THR A 281 17.02 -23.83 25.54
CA THR A 281 15.88 -23.01 25.11
C THR A 281 14.58 -23.68 25.56
N ILE A 282 13.50 -22.92 25.72
CA ILE A 282 12.20 -23.44 26.19
C ILE A 282 11.11 -22.89 25.28
N ASP A 283 10.82 -23.64 24.21
CA ASP A 283 9.97 -23.20 23.11
C ASP A 283 8.86 -24.21 22.80
N GLY A 284 7.89 -23.79 21.99
CA GLY A 284 6.87 -24.69 21.45
C GLY A 284 7.46 -25.75 20.52
N GLU A 285 6.86 -26.93 20.46
CA GLU A 285 7.33 -28.06 19.63
C GLU A 285 7.49 -27.71 18.14
N THR A 286 6.70 -26.76 17.64
CA THR A 286 6.70 -26.32 16.25
C THR A 286 7.51 -25.05 15.98
N ALA A 287 8.17 -24.48 16.99
CA ALA A 287 8.97 -23.27 16.84
C ALA A 287 10.18 -23.52 15.92
N ARG A 288 10.55 -22.53 15.12
CA ARG A 288 11.70 -22.60 14.20
C ARG A 288 12.69 -21.46 14.41
N ASP A 289 12.32 -20.49 15.23
CA ASP A 289 12.91 -19.20 15.51
C ASP A 289 13.27 -19.13 17.00
N PHE A 290 14.34 -19.84 17.37
CA PHE A 290 14.83 -19.89 18.75
C PHE A 290 15.65 -18.63 19.06
N ASP A 291 15.00 -17.62 19.64
CA ASP A 291 15.59 -16.30 19.87
C ASP A 291 16.40 -16.21 21.18
N ASP A 292 16.04 -16.99 22.19
CA ASP A 292 16.64 -16.92 23.51
C ASP A 292 17.04 -18.29 24.09
N ALA A 293 18.06 -18.26 24.95
CA ALA A 293 18.56 -19.43 25.65
C ALA A 293 19.02 -19.06 27.06
N VAL A 294 18.86 -19.98 28.00
CA VAL A 294 19.12 -19.74 29.42
C VAL A 294 20.05 -20.77 30.03
N TRP A 295 20.90 -20.31 30.94
CA TRP A 295 21.71 -21.15 31.81
C TRP A 295 21.66 -20.62 33.24
N VAL A 296 21.49 -21.54 34.20
CA VAL A 296 21.39 -21.19 35.62
C VAL A 296 22.30 -22.09 36.44
N GLU A 297 23.11 -21.49 37.30
CA GLU A 297 23.96 -22.21 38.26
C GLU A 297 23.84 -21.62 39.66
N ARG A 298 23.86 -22.49 40.67
CA ARG A 298 23.97 -22.06 42.06
C ARG A 298 25.43 -21.79 42.42
N THR A 299 25.74 -20.55 42.71
CA THR A 299 27.07 -20.08 43.11
C THR A 299 27.44 -20.53 44.54
N ALA A 300 28.74 -20.51 44.85
CA ALA A 300 29.29 -20.95 46.14
C ALA A 300 28.75 -20.22 47.38
N ASN A 301 28.23 -18.99 47.23
CA ASN A 301 27.63 -18.22 48.32
C ASN A 301 26.12 -18.50 48.49
N GLY A 302 25.59 -19.50 47.77
CA GLY A 302 24.19 -19.91 47.83
C GLY A 302 23.24 -19.12 46.93
N ARG A 303 23.71 -18.09 46.21
CA ARG A 303 22.93 -17.33 45.21
C ARG A 303 22.92 -18.03 43.86
N PHE A 304 22.08 -17.56 42.93
CA PHE A 304 22.05 -18.04 41.55
C PHE A 304 22.72 -17.06 40.60
N ALA A 305 23.46 -17.59 39.63
CA ALA A 305 23.88 -16.89 38.43
C ALA A 305 22.95 -17.33 37.28
N LEU A 306 22.35 -16.36 36.61
CA LEU A 306 21.54 -16.55 35.41
C LEU A 306 22.26 -15.91 34.23
N GLN A 307 22.44 -16.66 33.16
CA GLN A 307 22.81 -16.13 31.85
C GLN A 307 21.61 -16.24 30.93
N VAL A 308 21.30 -15.14 30.24
CA VAL A 308 20.31 -15.06 29.17
C VAL A 308 21.08 -14.73 27.90
N HIS A 309 20.96 -15.60 26.90
CA HIS A 309 21.63 -15.50 25.61
C HIS A 309 20.55 -15.16 24.58
N ILE A 310 20.73 -14.07 23.83
CA ILE A 310 19.78 -13.64 22.78
C ILE A 310 20.50 -13.76 21.43
N ALA A 311 19.77 -14.21 20.41
CA ALA A 311 20.25 -14.29 19.04
C ALA A 311 20.79 -12.92 18.57
N ASP A 312 22.01 -12.93 18.03
CA ASP A 312 22.68 -11.71 17.57
C ASP A 312 22.35 -11.43 16.10
N VAL A 313 21.09 -11.09 15.82
CA VAL A 313 20.61 -10.76 14.47
C VAL A 313 21.40 -9.56 13.89
N SER A 314 21.82 -8.63 14.75
CA SER A 314 22.60 -7.43 14.38
C SER A 314 23.99 -7.75 13.81
N HIS A 315 24.51 -8.95 14.06
CA HIS A 315 25.71 -9.43 13.40
C HIS A 315 25.50 -9.58 11.89
N TYR A 316 24.33 -10.03 11.47
CA TYR A 316 24.01 -10.34 10.07
C TYR A 316 23.32 -9.17 9.36
N VAL A 317 22.39 -8.50 10.02
CA VAL A 317 21.64 -7.38 9.44
C VAL A 317 22.34 -6.06 9.78
N LYS A 318 22.74 -5.29 8.77
CA LYS A 318 23.45 -4.02 8.95
C LYS A 318 22.56 -2.82 8.62
N PRO A 319 22.72 -1.69 9.33
CA PRO A 319 21.91 -0.50 9.06
C PRO A 319 21.94 -0.08 7.59
N GLY A 320 20.76 0.11 7.01
CA GLY A 320 20.56 0.48 5.60
C GLY A 320 20.71 -0.67 4.60
N SER A 321 20.93 -1.90 5.05
CA SER A 321 20.91 -3.07 4.14
C SER A 321 19.49 -3.37 3.65
N PRO A 322 19.33 -4.10 2.52
CA PRO A 322 18.01 -4.52 2.05
C PRO A 322 17.13 -5.19 3.12
N ILE A 323 17.68 -6.14 3.89
CA ILE A 323 16.98 -6.80 4.99
C ILE A 323 16.61 -5.80 6.10
N ASP A 324 17.48 -4.85 6.45
CA ASP A 324 17.20 -3.82 7.47
C ASP A 324 16.03 -2.92 7.06
N ASN A 325 16.01 -2.47 5.79
CA ASN A 325 14.92 -1.66 5.26
C ASN A 325 13.58 -2.42 5.27
N GLU A 326 13.59 -3.71 4.91
CA GLU A 326 12.40 -4.55 4.97
C GLU A 326 11.95 -4.81 6.42
N ALA A 327 12.89 -5.03 7.34
CA ALA A 327 12.58 -5.20 8.76
C ALA A 327 11.94 -3.93 9.35
N LEU A 328 12.40 -2.73 8.94
CA LEU A 328 11.79 -1.47 9.34
C LEU A 328 10.37 -1.31 8.76
N LEU A 329 10.15 -1.68 7.50
CA LEU A 329 8.85 -1.60 6.83
C LEU A 329 7.81 -2.55 7.43
N ARG A 330 8.26 -3.76 7.81
CA ARG A 330 7.42 -4.84 8.36
C ARG A 330 7.36 -4.85 9.89
N GLY A 331 8.17 -4.00 10.53
CA GLY A 331 8.20 -3.83 11.97
C GLY A 331 6.79 -3.62 12.49
N THR A 332 6.42 -4.43 13.49
CA THR A 332 5.08 -4.64 14.04
C THR A 332 4.20 -3.40 14.15
#